data_AF-A0A285B8H9-F1
#
_entry.id   AF-A0A285B8H9-F1
#
_cell.length_a   1.000
_cell.length_b   1.000
_cell.length_c   1.000
_cell.angle_alpha   90.00
_cell.angle_beta   90.00
_cell.angle_gamma   90.00
#
_symmetry.space_group_name_H-M   'P 1'
#
loop_
_entity.id
_entity.type
_entity.pdbx_description
1 polymer ?
#
loop_
_entity_poly.entity_id
_entity_poly.type
_entity_poly.pdbx_seq_one_letter_code
_entity_poly.pdbx_strand_id
1 'polypeptide(L)'
;MSRIKIAKISLMRWLRNSRFCRCSGEDLITREKSNLERIVATLEMKEMTQGTLIRKLCTYTTAYPTRQAVFEYDRLVRNTYTLRYLRDPQLERNIRRSLNWIESYHQLRAAIAKVGGKKELTGKNDIEADISNRCGRLISNEIVYYISAILSRLQDGLEAENSDKGIEALTRILPVAWEHILLN
;
A
#
# COMPACT_ATOMS: atom_id res chain seq x y z
N MET A 1 -5.75 -12.39 -11.47
CA MET A 1 -5.25 -13.69 -10.95
C MET A 1 -3.73 -13.69 -10.62
N SER A 2 -3.12 -12.56 -10.20
CA SER A 2 -1.63 -12.44 -10.18
C SER A 2 -1.00 -12.02 -8.84
N ARG A 3 -1.72 -11.37 -7.91
CA ARG A 3 -1.11 -10.89 -6.64
C ARG A 3 -1.02 -11.93 -5.51
N ILE A 4 -1.84 -12.99 -5.54
CA ILE A 4 -1.91 -14.02 -4.48
C ILE A 4 -0.85 -15.12 -4.66
N LYS A 5 -0.49 -15.46 -5.91
CA LYS A 5 0.56 -16.46 -6.19
C LYS A 5 1.96 -16.02 -5.74
N ILE A 6 2.24 -14.71 -5.76
CA ILE A 6 3.54 -14.14 -5.34
C ILE A 6 3.74 -14.26 -3.82
N ALA A 7 2.67 -14.11 -3.03
CA ALA A 7 2.70 -14.31 -1.58
C ALA A 7 2.97 -15.79 -1.24
N LYS A 8 2.38 -16.73 -1.97
CA LYS A 8 2.54 -18.18 -1.78
C LYS A 8 3.96 -18.67 -2.06
N ILE A 9 4.60 -18.16 -3.12
CA ILE A 9 5.99 -18.50 -3.48
C ILE A 9 6.98 -17.87 -2.49
N SER A 10 6.74 -16.63 -2.06
CA SER A 10 7.60 -15.97 -1.06
C SER A 10 7.51 -16.63 0.31
N LEU A 11 6.30 -17.02 0.75
CA LEU A 11 6.06 -17.69 2.03
C LEU A 11 6.71 -19.08 2.11
N MET A 12 6.52 -19.91 1.08
CA MET A 12 7.09 -21.27 1.05
C MET A 12 8.61 -21.26 0.81
N ARG A 13 9.13 -20.30 0.03
CA ARG A 13 10.58 -20.15 -0.19
C ARG A 13 11.30 -19.56 1.02
N TRP A 14 10.62 -18.73 1.82
CA TRP A 14 11.13 -18.21 3.09
C TRP A 14 11.13 -19.25 4.22
N LEU A 15 10.08 -20.07 4.33
CA LEU A 15 10.04 -21.21 5.26
C LEU A 15 11.14 -22.26 5.01
N ARG A 16 11.67 -22.35 3.79
CA ARG A 16 12.65 -23.37 3.40
C ARG A 16 14.11 -22.90 3.49
N ASN A 17 14.38 -21.60 3.57
CA ASN A 17 15.73 -21.05 3.35
C ASN A 17 16.23 -20.08 4.43
N SER A 18 15.47 -19.90 5.51
CA SER A 18 15.84 -18.99 6.60
C SER A 18 16.76 -19.70 7.59
N ARG A 19 18.08 -19.64 7.36
CA ARG A 19 19.06 -19.70 8.45
C ARG A 19 19.18 -18.29 9.00
N PHE A 20 18.50 -17.97 10.11
CA PHE A 20 18.68 -16.70 10.83
C PHE A 20 18.50 -16.89 12.34
N CYS A 21 19.08 -15.98 13.13
CA CYS A 21 19.36 -16.12 14.57
C CYS A 21 18.17 -16.62 15.41
N ARG A 22 18.43 -17.69 16.19
CA ARG A 22 17.53 -18.27 17.19
C ARG A 22 17.03 -17.21 18.17
N CYS A 23 15.82 -16.71 17.96
CA CYS A 23 15.06 -15.97 18.95
C CYS A 23 13.97 -16.91 19.49
N SER A 24 13.73 -16.89 20.81
CA SER A 24 12.82 -17.76 21.57
C SER A 24 11.41 -18.01 20.98
N GLY A 25 10.96 -17.20 20.01
CA GLY A 25 9.65 -17.31 19.35
C GLY A 25 9.61 -18.26 18.14
N GLU A 26 10.75 -18.62 17.53
CA GLU A 26 10.76 -19.53 16.36
C GLU A 26 10.23 -20.92 16.70
N ASP A 27 10.52 -21.42 17.90
CA ASP A 27 10.06 -22.73 18.36
C ASP A 27 8.54 -22.78 18.48
N LEU A 28 7.92 -21.69 18.94
CA LEU A 28 6.47 -21.59 19.06
C LEU A 28 5.78 -21.51 17.71
N ILE A 29 6.31 -20.73 16.77
CA ILE A 29 5.80 -20.63 15.40
C ILE A 29 5.90 -21.98 14.70
N THR A 30 7.01 -22.70 14.91
CA THR A 30 7.22 -24.03 14.31
C THR A 30 6.26 -25.06 14.87
N ARG A 31 6.01 -25.05 16.19
CA ARG A 31 5.05 -25.95 16.85
C ARG A 31 3.61 -25.71 16.37
N GLU A 32 3.21 -24.45 16.23
CA GLU A 32 1.85 -24.07 15.83
C GLU A 32 1.65 -23.95 14.31
N LYS A 33 2.66 -24.34 13.52
CA LYS A 33 2.67 -24.15 12.06
C LYS A 33 1.42 -24.69 11.36
N SER A 34 0.95 -25.88 11.75
CA SER A 34 -0.27 -26.47 11.19
C SER A 34 -1.50 -25.59 11.43
N ASN A 35 -1.63 -25.00 12.62
CA ASN A 35 -2.74 -24.10 12.93
C ASN A 35 -2.62 -22.78 12.17
N LEU A 36 -1.40 -22.25 12.00
CA LEU A 36 -1.16 -21.06 11.15
C LEU A 36 -1.53 -21.34 9.68
N GLU A 37 -1.16 -22.49 9.14
CA GLU A 37 -1.52 -22.90 7.77
C GLU A 37 -3.04 -23.02 7.60
N ARG A 38 -3.75 -23.58 8.58
CA ARG A 38 -5.22 -23.64 8.57
C ARG A 38 -5.85 -22.25 8.60
N ILE A 39 -5.34 -21.35 9.45
CA ILE A 39 -5.78 -19.96 9.50
C ILE A 39 -5.61 -19.28 8.14
N VAL A 40 -4.44 -19.44 7.51
CA VAL A 40 -4.17 -18.89 6.18
C VAL A 40 -5.08 -19.49 5.12
N ALA A 41 -5.32 -20.81 5.17
CA ALA A 41 -6.22 -21.49 4.24
C ALA A 41 -7.66 -20.98 4.36
N THR A 42 -8.18 -20.81 5.58
CA THR A 42 -9.52 -20.25 5.83
C THR A 42 -9.66 -18.82 5.29
N LEU A 43 -8.61 -17.99 5.46
CA LEU A 43 -8.57 -16.65 4.87
C LEU A 43 -8.50 -16.68 3.34
N GLU A 44 -7.72 -17.61 2.76
CA GLU A 44 -7.59 -17.78 1.30
C GLU A 44 -8.90 -18.26 0.68
N MET A 45 -9.63 -19.16 1.35
CA MET A 45 -10.96 -19.65 0.98
C MET A 45 -12.08 -18.62 1.23
N LYS A 46 -11.77 -17.49 1.88
CA LYS A 46 -12.72 -16.43 2.24
C LYS A 46 -13.90 -16.91 3.10
N GLU A 47 -13.74 -18.01 3.82
CA GLU A 47 -14.75 -18.53 4.75
C GLU A 47 -14.91 -17.60 5.97
N MET A 48 -13.87 -16.85 6.31
CA MET A 48 -13.89 -15.80 7.34
C MET A 48 -13.09 -14.58 6.91
N THR A 49 -13.49 -13.39 7.40
CA THR A 49 -12.71 -12.16 7.21
C THR A 49 -11.54 -12.08 8.20
N GLN A 50 -10.49 -11.33 7.83
CA GLN A 50 -9.35 -11.08 8.72
C GLN A 50 -9.78 -10.43 10.04
N GLY A 51 -10.70 -9.46 10.00
CA GLY A 51 -11.20 -8.79 11.20
C GLY A 51 -11.94 -9.74 12.15
N THR A 52 -12.79 -10.63 11.61
CA THR A 52 -13.50 -11.64 12.40
C THR A 52 -12.53 -12.64 13.02
N LEU A 53 -11.54 -13.10 12.26
CA LEU A 53 -10.52 -14.03 12.73
C LEU A 53 -9.70 -13.43 13.88
N ILE A 54 -9.18 -12.21 13.73
CA ILE A 54 -8.40 -11.55 14.78
C ILE A 54 -9.25 -11.35 16.03
N ARG A 55 -10.52 -10.96 15.88
CA ARG A 55 -11.45 -10.82 17.01
C ARG A 55 -11.60 -12.14 17.77
N LYS A 56 -11.79 -13.26 17.07
CA LYS A 56 -11.83 -14.60 17.68
C LYS A 56 -10.50 -14.99 18.33
N LEU A 57 -9.36 -14.71 17.71
CA LEU A 57 -8.06 -15.00 18.33
C LEU A 57 -7.85 -14.19 19.61
N CYS A 58 -8.33 -12.95 19.64
CA CYS A 58 -8.27 -12.07 20.80
C CYS A 58 -9.26 -12.43 21.93
N THR A 59 -10.26 -13.30 21.70
CA THR A 59 -11.09 -13.82 22.81
C THR A 59 -10.36 -14.87 23.65
N TYR A 60 -9.32 -15.50 23.10
CA TYR A 60 -8.48 -16.43 23.86
C TYR A 60 -7.47 -15.68 24.75
N THR A 61 -7.06 -16.34 25.83
CA THR A 61 -6.04 -15.80 26.74
C THR A 61 -4.74 -15.49 25.99
N THR A 62 -3.96 -14.53 26.49
CA THR A 62 -2.65 -14.17 25.92
C THR A 62 -1.66 -15.31 25.95
N ALA A 63 -1.88 -16.32 26.81
CA ALA A 63 -1.10 -17.54 26.91
C ALA A 63 -1.46 -18.60 25.85
N TYR A 64 -2.53 -18.40 25.07
CA TYR A 64 -2.96 -19.37 24.07
C TYR A 64 -1.90 -19.48 22.94
N PRO A 65 -1.33 -20.68 22.70
CA PRO A 65 -0.13 -20.85 21.88
C PRO A 65 -0.34 -20.42 20.43
N THR A 66 -1.49 -20.73 19.81
CA THR A 66 -1.77 -20.32 18.43
C THR A 66 -1.92 -18.80 18.31
N ARG A 67 -2.54 -18.14 19.30
CA ARG A 67 -2.60 -16.66 19.34
C ARG A 67 -1.19 -16.09 19.42
N GLN A 68 -0.37 -16.56 20.35
CA GLN A 68 1.01 -16.10 20.49
C GLN A 68 1.82 -16.33 19.21
N ALA A 69 1.69 -17.50 18.58
CA ALA A 69 2.35 -17.82 17.33
C ALA A 69 1.97 -16.86 16.19
N VAL A 70 0.68 -16.49 16.07
CA VAL A 70 0.22 -15.50 15.07
C VAL A 70 0.86 -14.13 15.31
N PHE A 71 0.90 -13.67 16.56
CA PHE A 71 1.48 -12.35 16.90
C PHE A 71 3.00 -12.31 16.76
N GLU A 72 3.71 -13.38 17.17
CA GLU A 72 5.16 -13.49 16.97
C GLU A 72 5.52 -13.60 15.47
N TYR A 73 4.72 -14.32 14.69
CA TYR A 73 4.89 -14.36 13.23
C TYR A 73 4.73 -12.98 12.60
N ASP A 74 3.68 -12.24 12.96
CA ASP A 74 3.46 -10.88 12.50
C ASP A 74 4.61 -9.93 12.91
N ARG A 75 5.08 -10.02 14.15
CA ARG A 75 6.24 -9.27 14.65
C ARG A 75 7.49 -9.55 13.82
N LEU A 76 7.74 -10.83 13.50
CA LEU A 76 8.87 -11.24 12.68
C LEU A 76 8.80 -10.64 11.26
N VAL A 77 7.61 -10.66 10.63
CA VAL A 77 7.40 -10.08 9.30
C VAL A 77 7.66 -8.57 9.34
N ARG A 78 7.11 -7.85 10.33
CA ARG A 78 7.34 -6.41 10.50
C ARG A 78 8.82 -6.10 10.74
N ASN A 79 9.49 -6.80 11.65
CA ASN A 79 10.90 -6.59 11.94
C ASN A 79 11.77 -6.83 10.70
N THR A 80 11.51 -7.90 9.96
CA THR A 80 12.22 -8.20 8.71
C THR A 80 12.06 -7.08 7.69
N TYR A 81 10.83 -6.56 7.54
CA TYR A 81 10.56 -5.43 6.66
C TYR A 81 11.27 -4.16 7.14
N THR A 82 11.17 -3.80 8.42
CA THR A 82 11.82 -2.62 8.99
C THR A 82 13.34 -2.68 8.83
N LEU A 83 13.96 -3.82 9.09
CA LEU A 83 15.41 -3.99 8.89
C LEU A 83 15.80 -3.88 7.41
N ARG A 84 14.99 -4.41 6.49
CA ARG A 84 15.22 -4.22 5.05
C ARG A 84 15.08 -2.76 4.65
N TYR A 85 14.07 -2.07 5.17
CA TYR A 85 13.84 -0.65 4.95
C TYR A 85 15.04 0.19 5.40
N LEU A 86 15.56 -0.07 6.61
CA LEU A 86 16.72 0.66 7.14
C LEU A 86 18.03 0.37 6.38
N ARG A 87 18.16 -0.83 5.80
CA ARG A 87 19.39 -1.24 5.10
C ARG A 87 19.43 -0.81 3.64
N ASP A 88 18.28 -0.63 3.00
CA ASP A 88 18.18 -0.35 1.56
C ASP A 88 17.58 1.05 1.31
N PRO A 89 18.44 2.07 1.07
CA PRO A 89 17.98 3.42 0.76
C PRO A 89 17.11 3.50 -0.50
N GLN A 90 17.27 2.58 -1.45
CA GLN A 90 16.47 2.59 -2.68
C GLN A 90 15.05 2.10 -2.40
N LEU A 91 14.89 1.07 -1.56
CA LEU A 91 13.59 0.62 -1.06
C LEU A 91 12.86 1.77 -0.35
N GLU A 92 13.54 2.47 0.56
CA GLU A 92 13.00 3.66 1.22
C GLU A 92 12.54 4.72 0.21
N ARG A 93 13.40 5.12 -0.74
CA ARG A 93 13.06 6.14 -1.74
C ARG A 93 11.85 5.73 -2.59
N ASN A 94 11.71 4.46 -2.93
CA ASN A 94 10.57 3.94 -3.68
C ASN A 94 9.27 4.04 -2.85
N ILE A 95 9.34 3.65 -1.57
CA ILE A 95 8.19 3.71 -0.65
C ILE A 95 7.76 5.16 -0.43
N ARG A 96 8.71 6.06 -0.13
CA ARG A 96 8.42 7.48 0.07
C ARG A 96 7.81 8.11 -1.18
N ARG A 97 8.32 7.79 -2.38
CA ARG A 97 7.71 8.25 -3.64
C ARG A 97 6.27 7.78 -3.79
N SER A 98 5.99 6.51 -3.52
CA SER A 98 4.62 5.98 -3.59
C SER A 98 3.70 6.61 -2.54
N LEU A 99 4.20 6.87 -1.33
CA LEU A 99 3.42 7.50 -0.26
C LEU A 99 3.11 8.96 -0.61
N ASN A 100 4.12 9.73 -1.01
CA ASN A 100 3.97 11.11 -1.44
C ASN A 100 2.93 11.21 -2.57
N TRP A 101 2.94 10.30 -3.53
CA TRP A 101 1.93 10.25 -4.60
C TRP A 101 0.50 10.09 -4.06
N ILE A 102 0.30 9.18 -3.10
CA ILE A 102 -1.01 8.94 -2.49
C ILE A 102 -1.46 10.17 -1.69
N GLU A 103 -0.56 10.76 -0.90
CA GLU A 103 -0.82 11.98 -0.12
C GLU A 103 -1.19 13.16 -1.02
N SER A 104 -0.42 13.40 -2.09
CA SER A 104 -0.69 14.45 -3.07
C SER A 104 -2.02 14.21 -3.81
N TYR A 105 -2.34 12.96 -4.17
CA TYR A 105 -3.64 12.63 -4.75
C TYR A 105 -4.80 12.92 -3.77
N HIS A 106 -4.64 12.61 -2.48
CA HIS A 106 -5.64 12.93 -1.47
C HIS A 106 -5.81 14.44 -1.27
N GLN A 107 -4.71 15.20 -1.28
CA GLN A 107 -4.75 16.66 -1.23
C GLN A 107 -5.45 17.26 -2.45
N LEU A 108 -5.17 16.77 -3.67
CA LEU A 108 -5.88 17.15 -4.89
C LEU A 108 -7.39 16.91 -4.75
N ARG A 109 -7.76 15.72 -4.25
CA ARG A 109 -9.17 15.37 -4.05
C ARG A 109 -9.86 16.30 -3.05
N ALA A 110 -9.17 16.65 -1.97
CA ALA A 110 -9.67 17.61 -0.99
C ALA A 110 -9.81 19.02 -1.59
N ALA A 111 -8.89 19.43 -2.46
CA ALA A 111 -8.96 20.71 -3.16
C ALA A 111 -10.17 20.77 -4.12
N ILE A 112 -10.38 19.73 -4.92
CA ILE A 112 -11.56 19.61 -5.81
C ILE A 112 -12.86 19.68 -5.02
N ALA A 113 -12.93 19.02 -3.87
CA ALA A 113 -14.11 19.08 -3.00
C ALA A 113 -14.40 20.50 -2.48
N LYS A 114 -13.36 21.29 -2.17
CA LYS A 114 -13.50 22.68 -1.70
C LYS A 114 -14.08 23.61 -2.76
N VAL A 115 -13.69 23.47 -4.03
CA VAL A 115 -14.23 24.29 -5.14
C VAL A 115 -15.74 24.12 -5.29
N GLY A 116 -16.26 22.92 -5.02
CA GLY A 116 -17.70 22.64 -4.99
C GLY A 116 -18.47 23.31 -3.82
N GLY A 117 -17.82 24.14 -3.00
CA GLY A 117 -18.43 24.91 -1.92
C GLY A 117 -18.85 24.11 -0.68
N LYS A 118 -18.40 22.85 -0.53
CA LYS A 118 -18.84 21.95 0.55
C LYS A 118 -17.70 21.10 1.12
N LYS A 119 -17.87 20.59 2.35
CA LYS A 119 -16.96 19.61 2.98
C LYS A 119 -16.94 18.29 2.19
N GLU A 120 -15.94 17.43 2.44
CA GLU A 120 -15.60 16.19 1.70
C GLU A 120 -16.75 15.19 1.43
N LEU A 121 -17.92 15.36 2.07
CA LEU A 121 -19.12 14.57 1.85
C LEU A 121 -20.25 15.47 1.33
N THR A 122 -20.42 15.51 0.01
CA THR A 122 -21.50 16.25 -0.65
C THR A 122 -22.63 15.31 -1.04
N GLY A 123 -23.80 15.51 -0.45
CA GLY A 123 -25.02 14.74 -0.73
C GLY A 123 -25.89 14.67 0.51
N LYS A 124 -27.21 14.82 0.37
CA LYS A 124 -28.14 14.65 1.50
C LYS A 124 -28.42 13.17 1.78
N ASN A 125 -28.24 12.33 0.76
CA ASN A 125 -28.45 10.89 0.79
C ASN A 125 -27.20 10.14 0.32
N ASP A 126 -27.05 8.86 0.69
CA ASP A 126 -25.91 8.00 0.34
C ASP A 126 -25.66 7.93 -1.17
N ILE A 127 -26.72 7.94 -1.98
CA ILE A 127 -26.64 7.91 -3.45
C ILE A 127 -26.01 9.20 -3.99
N GLU A 128 -26.43 10.36 -3.48
CA GLU A 128 -25.86 11.65 -3.89
C GLU A 128 -24.39 11.76 -3.48
N ALA A 129 -24.05 11.25 -2.29
CA ALA A 129 -22.68 11.17 -1.81
C ALA A 129 -21.80 10.25 -2.67
N ASP A 130 -22.32 9.09 -3.10
CA ASP A 130 -21.60 8.19 -4.01
C ASP A 130 -21.40 8.82 -5.40
N ILE A 131 -22.43 9.48 -5.95
CA ILE A 131 -22.32 10.20 -7.22
C ILE A 131 -21.27 11.31 -7.13
N SER A 132 -21.32 12.14 -6.09
CA SER A 132 -20.34 13.20 -5.86
C SER A 132 -18.92 12.64 -5.74
N ASN A 133 -18.75 11.53 -5.01
CA ASN A 133 -17.48 10.84 -4.86
C ASN A 133 -16.93 10.34 -6.20
N ARG A 134 -17.78 9.76 -7.05
CA ARG A 134 -17.42 9.29 -8.39
C ARG A 134 -17.02 10.46 -9.29
N CYS A 135 -17.79 11.55 -9.31
CA CYS A 135 -17.43 12.75 -10.06
C CYS A 135 -16.09 13.32 -9.61
N GLY A 136 -15.84 13.41 -8.29
CA GLY A 136 -14.54 13.84 -7.77
C GLY A 136 -13.38 12.95 -8.23
N ARG A 137 -13.57 11.62 -8.23
CA ARG A 137 -12.57 10.68 -8.75
C ARG A 137 -12.33 10.84 -10.25
N LEU A 138 -13.38 11.09 -11.03
CA LEU A 138 -13.27 11.33 -12.47
C LEU A 138 -12.43 12.58 -12.75
N ILE A 139 -12.73 13.69 -12.07
CA ILE A 139 -11.99 14.95 -12.22
C ILE A 139 -10.52 14.77 -11.81
N SER A 140 -10.26 14.12 -10.66
CA SER A 140 -8.89 13.84 -10.22
C SER A 140 -8.12 13.00 -11.25
N ASN A 141 -8.74 11.96 -11.81
CA ASN A 141 -8.11 11.12 -12.82
C ASN A 141 -7.83 11.88 -14.13
N GLU A 142 -8.75 12.75 -14.55
CA GLU A 142 -8.57 13.58 -15.75
C GLU A 142 -7.39 14.54 -15.59
N ILE A 143 -7.27 15.19 -14.42
CA ILE A 143 -6.13 16.06 -14.10
C ILE A 143 -4.82 15.27 -14.12
N VAL A 144 -4.79 14.10 -13.47
CA VAL A 144 -3.61 13.22 -13.47
C VAL A 144 -3.24 12.77 -14.89
N TYR A 145 -4.23 12.43 -15.72
CA TYR A 145 -4.01 12.09 -17.12
C TYR A 145 -3.40 13.26 -17.89
N TYR A 146 -3.95 14.47 -17.73
CA TYR A 146 -3.44 15.66 -18.40
C TYR A 146 -1.99 15.99 -18.01
N ILE A 147 -1.67 15.96 -16.72
CA ILE A 147 -0.29 16.13 -16.21
C ILE A 147 0.62 15.07 -16.82
N SER A 148 0.18 13.80 -16.84
CA SER A 148 0.96 12.69 -17.40
C SER A 148 1.23 12.89 -18.89
N ALA A 149 0.23 13.35 -19.66
CA ALA A 149 0.38 13.62 -21.09
C ALA A 149 1.36 14.76 -21.37
N ILE A 150 1.35 15.84 -20.57
CA ILE A 150 2.33 16.93 -20.68
C ILE A 150 3.73 16.40 -20.38
N LEU A 151 3.88 15.64 -19.29
CA LEU A 151 5.17 15.09 -18.88
C LEU A 151 5.72 14.11 -19.90
N SER A 152 4.87 13.26 -20.52
CA SER A 152 5.27 12.38 -21.61
C SER A 152 5.79 13.18 -22.80
N ARG A 153 5.09 14.22 -23.24
CA ARG A 153 5.55 15.06 -24.37
C ARG A 153 6.85 15.80 -24.07
N LEU A 154 7.03 16.26 -22.83
CA LEU A 154 8.26 16.90 -22.39
C LEU A 154 9.42 15.89 -22.35
N GLN A 155 9.16 14.67 -21.90
CA GLN A 155 10.13 13.59 -21.93
C GLN A 155 10.57 13.26 -23.36
N ASP A 156 9.62 13.13 -24.31
CA ASP A 156 9.93 12.87 -25.72
C ASP A 156 10.89 13.93 -26.30
N GLY A 157 10.68 15.21 -25.96
CA GLY A 157 11.56 16.30 -26.37
C GLY A 157 12.95 16.23 -25.75
N LEU A 158 13.05 15.90 -24.46
CA LEU A 158 14.33 15.76 -23.75
C LEU A 158 15.14 14.54 -24.23
N GLU A 159 14.46 13.46 -24.60
CA GLU A 159 15.08 12.28 -25.22
C GLU A 159 15.63 12.60 -26.61
N ALA A 160 14.90 13.40 -27.42
CA ALA A 160 15.40 13.87 -28.72
C ALA A 160 16.65 14.76 -28.59
N GLU A 161 16.80 15.49 -27.48
CA GLU A 161 17.95 16.33 -27.17
C GLU A 161 19.11 15.59 -26.46
N ASN A 162 18.96 14.27 -26.16
CA ASN A 162 19.89 13.48 -25.35
C ASN A 162 20.27 14.14 -24.00
N SER A 163 19.31 14.81 -23.36
CA SER A 163 19.54 15.51 -22.09
C SER A 163 19.23 14.62 -20.89
N ASP A 164 20.20 13.80 -20.48
CA ASP A 164 20.08 12.92 -19.30
C ASP A 164 19.70 13.68 -18.03
N LYS A 165 20.19 14.92 -17.89
CA LYS A 165 19.90 15.79 -16.74
C LYS A 165 18.43 16.23 -16.72
N GLY A 166 17.82 16.46 -17.89
CA GLY A 166 16.42 16.83 -18.00
C GLY A 166 15.49 15.69 -17.58
N ILE A 167 15.83 14.47 -18.01
CA ILE A 167 15.07 13.25 -17.66
C ILE A 167 15.16 12.95 -16.16
N GLU A 168 16.34 13.13 -15.55
CA GLU A 168 16.50 12.97 -14.09
C GLU A 168 15.68 14.02 -13.30
N ALA A 169 15.64 15.26 -13.77
CA ALA A 169 14.82 16.32 -13.16
C ALA A 169 13.32 16.03 -13.27
N LEU A 170 12.85 15.54 -14.42
CA LEU A 170 11.46 15.19 -14.67
C LEU A 170 10.95 14.11 -13.71
N THR A 171 11.81 13.14 -13.40
CA THR A 171 11.53 12.06 -12.44
C THR A 171 11.21 12.57 -11.03
N ARG A 172 11.66 13.78 -10.67
CA ARG A 172 11.41 14.40 -9.35
C ARG A 172 10.11 15.21 -9.29
N ILE A 173 9.55 15.62 -10.42
CA ILE A 173 8.41 16.55 -10.51
C ILE A 173 7.06 15.82 -10.38
N LEU A 174 6.99 14.54 -10.75
CA LEU A 174 5.75 13.76 -10.83
C LEU A 174 4.80 13.87 -9.61
N PRO A 175 5.24 13.89 -8.34
CA PRO A 175 4.30 13.83 -7.21
C PRO A 175 3.52 15.13 -6.91
N VAL A 176 4.01 16.31 -7.34
CA VAL A 176 3.58 17.61 -6.78
C VAL A 176 2.94 18.54 -7.83
N ALA A 177 2.94 18.15 -9.10
CA ALA A 177 2.62 19.05 -10.20
C ALA A 177 1.20 19.64 -10.22
N TRP A 178 0.25 19.11 -9.42
CA TRP A 178 -1.11 19.64 -9.36
C TRP A 178 -1.24 20.91 -8.51
N GLU A 179 -0.28 21.24 -7.64
CA GLU A 179 -0.31 22.49 -6.84
C GLU A 179 -0.30 23.75 -7.73
N HIS A 180 0.22 23.65 -8.95
CA HIS A 180 0.26 24.74 -9.91
C HIS A 180 -1.02 24.84 -10.77
N ILE A 181 -1.99 23.95 -10.58
CA ILE A 181 -3.26 23.99 -11.30
C ILE A 181 -4.22 24.90 -10.52
N LEU A 182 -4.63 26.00 -11.16
CA LEU A 182 -5.65 26.91 -10.63
C LEU A 182 -7.01 26.21 -10.62
N LEU A 183 -7.37 25.69 -9.46
CA LEU A 183 -8.72 25.21 -9.13
C LEU A 183 -9.47 26.39 -8.48
N ASN A 184 -10.00 27.29 -9.29
CA ASN A 184 -10.88 28.39 -8.84
C ASN A 184 -12.35 28.00 -9.04
#